data_AF-A0A7C4B2A7-F1
#
_entry.id   AF-A0A7C4B2A7-F1
#
_cell.length_a   1.000
_cell.length_b   1.000
_cell.length_c   1.000
_cell.angle_alpha   90.00
_cell.angle_beta   90.00
_cell.angle_gamma   90.00
#
_symmetry.space_group_name_H-M   'P 1'
#
loop_
_entity.id
_entity.type
_entity.pdbx_description
1 polymer ?
#
loop_
_entity_poly.entity_id
_entity_poly.type
_entity_poly.pdbx_seq_one_letter_code
_entity_poly.pdbx_strand_id
1 'polypeptide(L)' 'AQGEVVVKLDKDGKKVRGRGLSTDIVEASVRAYVDAINRYCYDMSMEG' A
#
# COMPACT_ATOMS: atom_id res chain seq x y z
N ALA A 1 -19.68 6.36 -8.59
CA ALA A 1 -18.78 6.57 -7.44
C ALA A 1 -17.66 5.53 -7.52
N GLN A 2 -16.41 5.89 -7.27
CA GLN A 2 -15.30 4.93 -7.12
C GLN A 2 -15.04 4.68 -5.63
N GLY A 3 -14.59 3.47 -5.27
CA GLY A 3 -14.14 3.14 -3.92
C GLY A 3 -12.66 3.47 -3.74
N GLU A 4 -12.31 4.07 -2.60
CA GLU A 4 -10.93 4.27 -2.16
C GLU A 4 -10.64 3.34 -0.97
N VAL A 5 -9.53 2.62 -1.05
CA VAL A 5 -9.01 1.78 0.03
C VAL A 5 -7.64 2.27 0.44
N VAL A 6 -7.42 2.31 1.77
CA VAL A 6 -6.14 2.64 2.38
C VAL A 6 -5.66 1.45 3.22
N VAL A 7 -4.45 0.99 2.95
CA VAL A 7 -3.78 -0.07 3.72
C VAL A 7 -2.68 0.54 4.59
N LYS A 8 -2.57 0.08 5.84
CA LYS A 8 -1.45 0.37 6.73
C LYS A 8 -0.64 -0.92 6.91
N LEU A 9 0.59 -0.93 6.43
CA LEU A 9 1.55 -2.01 6.59
C LEU A 9 2.46 -1.68 7.77
N ASP A 10 2.64 -2.63 8.68
CA ASP A 10 3.67 -2.59 9.72
C ASP A 10 4.63 -3.75 9.47
N LYS A 11 5.89 -3.44 9.14
CA LYS A 11 6.91 -4.44 8.86
C LYS A 11 8.27 -3.94 9.31
N ASP A 12 8.97 -4.78 10.08
CA ASP A 12 10.31 -4.51 10.60
C ASP A 12 10.41 -3.16 11.33
N GLY A 13 9.36 -2.81 12.08
CA GLY A 13 9.26 -1.55 12.83
C GLY A 13 8.92 -0.32 11.97
N LYS A 14 8.78 -0.47 10.64
CA LYS A 14 8.38 0.60 9.74
C LYS A 14 6.89 0.54 9.43
N LYS A 15 6.25 1.70 9.48
CA LYS A 15 4.84 1.88 9.15
C LYS A 15 4.70 2.57 7.81
N VAL A 16 4.14 1.88 6.83
CA VAL A 16 3.93 2.38 5.47
C VAL A 16 2.45 2.39 5.14
N ARG A 17 2.00 3.37 4.36
CA ARG A 17 0.62 3.46 3.89
C ARG A 17 0.57 3.30 2.39
N GLY A 18 -0.35 2.46 1.93
CA GLY A 18 -0.66 2.29 0.51
C GLY A 18 -2.12 2.63 0.20
N ARG A 19 -2.39 3.00 -1.05
CA ARG A 19 -3.72 3.40 -1.53
C ARG A 19 -4.10 2.69 -2.82
N GLY A 20 -5.39 2.39 -2.95
CA GLY A 20 -5.94 1.74 -4.13
C GLY A 20 -7.33 2.31 -4.46
N LEU A 21 -7.57 2.51 -5.75
CA LEU A 21 -8.81 3.06 -6.29
C LEU A 21 -9.39 2.07 -7.29
N SER A 22 -10.63 1.64 -7.06
CA SER A 22 -11.42 0.86 -8.02
C SER A 22 -12.91 0.93 -7.67
N THR A 23 -13.77 0.63 -8.63
CA THR A 23 -15.19 0.35 -8.37
C THR A 23 -15.39 -1.00 -7.66
N ASP A 24 -14.41 -1.90 -7.78
CA ASP A 24 -14.36 -3.18 -7.07
C ASP A 24 -13.51 -3.05 -5.80
N ILE A 25 -14.09 -3.40 -4.64
CA ILE A 25 -13.41 -3.23 -3.34
C ILE A 25 -12.24 -4.21 -3.16
N VAL A 26 -12.31 -5.41 -3.74
CA VAL A 26 -11.25 -6.41 -3.66
C VAL A 26 -10.07 -5.96 -4.51
N GLU A 27 -10.32 -5.48 -5.72
CA GLU A 27 -9.28 -4.91 -6.58
C GLU A 27 -8.62 -3.68 -5.93
N ALA A 28 -9.42 -2.75 -5.40
CA ALA A 28 -8.90 -1.58 -4.69
C ALA A 28 -8.02 -1.99 -3.50
N SER A 29 -8.41 -3.03 -2.76
CA SER A 29 -7.66 -3.55 -1.62
C SER A 29 -6.31 -4.14 -2.03
N VAL A 30 -6.29 -4.94 -3.09
CA VAL A 30 -5.04 -5.51 -3.64
C VAL A 30 -4.12 -4.41 -4.12
N ARG A 31 -4.64 -3.41 -4.85
CA ARG A 31 -3.85 -2.25 -5.31
C ARG A 31 -3.25 -1.46 -4.14
N ALA A 32 -4.03 -1.22 -3.08
CA ALA A 32 -3.55 -0.54 -1.88
C ALA A 32 -2.44 -1.32 -1.17
N TYR A 33 -2.53 -2.64 -1.12
CA TYR A 33 -1.50 -3.49 -0.54
C TYR A 33 -0.20 -3.46 -1.37
N VAL A 34 -0.30 -3.57 -2.69
CA VAL A 34 0.87 -3.48 -3.59
C VAL A 34 1.53 -2.11 -3.51
N ASP A 35 0.77 -1.01 -3.46
CA ASP A 35 1.33 0.34 -3.25
C ASP A 35 2.09 0.45 -1.92
N ALA A 36 1.58 -0.15 -0.84
CA ALA A 36 2.26 -0.17 0.46
C ALA A 36 3.58 -0.96 0.40
N ILE A 37 3.60 -2.12 -0.26
CA ILE A 37 4.81 -2.93 -0.45
C ILE A 37 5.85 -2.17 -1.27
N ASN A 38 5.44 -1.58 -2.40
CA ASN A 38 6.36 -0.86 -3.27
C ASN A 38 7.05 0.29 -2.55
N ARG A 39 6.29 1.05 -1.76
CA ARG A 39 6.83 2.12 -0.91
C ARG A 39 7.79 1.58 0.14
N TYR A 40 7.42 0.50 0.82
CA TYR A 40 8.29 -0.14 1.81
C TYR A 40 9.62 -0.61 1.19
N CYS A 41 9.57 -1.30 0.04
CA CYS A 41 10.77 -1.74 -0.67
C CYS A 41 11.63 -0.56 -1.14
N TYR A 42 11.00 0.51 -1.62
CA TYR A 42 11.71 1.73 -2.01
C TYR A 42 12.40 2.38 -0.81
N ASP A 43 11.70 2.55 0.31
CA ASP A 43 12.26 3.09 1.54
C ASP A 43 13.43 2.23 2.06
N MET A 44 13.33 0.90 1.98
CA MET A 44 14.45 0.01 2.32
C MET A 44 15.66 0.17 1.40
N SER A 45 15.45 0.42 0.10
CA SER A 45 16.54 0.58 -0.86
C SER A 45 17.36 1.86 -0.68
N MET A 46 16.82 2.86 0.03
CA MET A 46 17.51 4.12 0.33
C MET A 46 18.32 4.09 1.64
N GLU A 47 18.23 3.00 2.40
CA GLU A 47 18.96 2.83 3.66
C GLU A 47 20.23 1.96 3.52
N GLY A 48 20.46 1.40 2.33
CA GLY A 48 21.63 0.59 2.00
C GLY A 48 22.77 1.37 1.35
#